data_AF-A0AAN9FV72-F1
#
_entry.id   AF-A0AAN9FV72-F1
#
_cell.length_a   1.000
_cell.length_b   1.000
_cell.length_c   1.000
_cell.angle_alpha   90.00
_cell.angle_beta   90.00
_cell.angle_gamma   90.00
#
_symmetry.space_group_name_H-M   'P 1'
#
loop_
_entity.id
_entity.type
_entity.pdbx_description
1 polymer ?
#
loop_
_entity_poly.entity_id
_entity_poly.type
_entity_poly.pdbx_seq_one_letter_code
_entity_poly.pdbx_strand_id
1 'polypeptide(L)'
;MKRKVDNRIRVLVENGATLGHRSLLVVVGDKARDQVVYLHHMLSKTSLKQASVLWCYKKELALSSHRKKRMKQIKARIQSGQLNPNEDDPFEMFVSMTEIRYCYYKETHKILGNTFKMCVLQVRYYYPFIIFIFV
;
A
#
# COMPACT_ATOMS: atom_id res chain seq x y z
N MET A 1 -11.90 15.29 10.07
CA MET A 1 -12.73 14.42 10.94
C MET A 1 -12.34 12.96 10.73
N LYS A 2 -11.68 12.31 11.69
CA LYS A 2 -11.35 10.87 11.62
C LYS A 2 -12.66 10.08 11.75
N ARG A 3 -12.99 9.26 10.75
CA ARG A 3 -14.17 8.39 10.78
C ARG A 3 -13.76 7.00 11.27
N LYS A 4 -14.54 6.41 12.18
CA LYS A 4 -14.34 5.05 12.64
C LYS A 4 -14.60 4.11 11.46
N VAL A 5 -13.63 3.26 11.14
CA VAL A 5 -13.79 2.22 10.13
C VAL A 5 -14.72 1.15 10.70
N ASP A 6 -15.61 0.63 9.86
CA ASP A 6 -16.52 -0.45 10.22
C ASP A 6 -15.73 -1.69 10.68
N ASN A 7 -16.14 -2.29 11.81
CA ASN A 7 -15.44 -3.41 12.42
C ASN A 7 -15.42 -4.66 11.51
N ARG A 8 -16.34 -4.77 10.56
CA ARG A 8 -16.42 -5.90 9.62
C ARG A 8 -15.13 -6.11 8.82
N ILE A 9 -14.44 -5.02 8.46
CA ILE A 9 -13.18 -5.10 7.70
C ILE A 9 -12.08 -5.74 8.56
N ARG A 10 -11.98 -5.33 9.82
CA ARG A 10 -11.01 -5.89 10.76
C ARG A 10 -11.28 -7.38 11.00
N VAL A 11 -12.53 -7.73 11.29
CA VAL A 11 -12.94 -9.13 11.53
C VAL A 11 -12.67 -10.00 10.31
N LEU A 12 -12.91 -9.50 9.09
CA LEU A 12 -12.62 -10.23 7.85
C LEU A 12 -11.12 -10.54 7.71
N VAL A 13 -10.26 -9.54 7.93
CA VAL A 13 -8.80 -9.70 7.83
C VAL A 13 -8.27 -10.65 8.90
N GLU A 14 -8.74 -10.50 10.14
CA GLU A 14 -8.33 -11.36 11.26
C GLU A 14 -8.74 -12.81 11.01
N ASN A 15 -10.00 -13.06 10.64
CA ASN A 15 -10.50 -14.39 10.33
C ASN A 15 -9.76 -15.01 9.13
N GLY A 16 -9.50 -14.23 8.08
CA GLY A 16 -8.73 -14.69 6.93
C GLY A 16 -7.32 -15.15 7.32
N ALA A 17 -6.63 -14.36 8.13
CA ALA A 17 -5.30 -14.71 8.62
C ALA A 17 -5.30 -15.97 9.53
N THR A 18 -6.27 -16.08 10.45
CA THR A 18 -6.37 -17.24 11.36
C THR A 18 -6.77 -18.53 10.64
N LEU A 19 -7.68 -18.46 9.67
CA LEU A 19 -8.16 -19.61 8.91
C LEU A 19 -7.28 -19.96 7.70
N GLY A 20 -6.26 -19.15 7.39
CA GLY A 20 -5.43 -19.33 6.20
C GLY A 20 -6.17 -19.03 4.89
N HIS A 21 -7.25 -18.24 4.95
CA HIS A 21 -8.05 -17.85 3.81
C HIS A 21 -7.61 -16.48 3.28
N ARG A 22 -7.57 -16.36 1.96
CA ARG A 22 -7.27 -15.08 1.31
C ARG A 22 -8.53 -14.21 1.21
N SER A 23 -8.39 -12.94 1.52
CA SER A 23 -9.46 -11.95 1.48
C SER A 23 -9.26 -10.98 0.33
N LEU A 24 -10.32 -10.65 -0.39
CA LEU A 24 -10.32 -9.63 -1.43
C LEU A 24 -11.08 -8.38 -0.96
N LEU A 25 -10.40 -7.25 -0.97
CA LEU A 25 -10.98 -5.94 -0.66
C LEU A 25 -10.91 -5.03 -1.90
N VAL A 26 -12.02 -4.35 -2.19
CA VAL A 26 -12.09 -3.38 -3.28
C VAL A 26 -12.29 -2.00 -2.68
N VAL A 27 -11.28 -1.15 -2.82
CA VAL A 27 -11.31 0.23 -2.33
C VAL A 27 -11.58 1.16 -3.49
N VAL A 28 -12.67 1.93 -3.40
CA VAL A 28 -13.10 2.88 -4.42
C VAL A 28 -13.04 4.30 -3.86
N GLY A 29 -12.27 5.18 -4.50
CA GLY A 29 -12.27 6.61 -4.20
C GLY A 29 -10.89 7.27 -4.31
N ASP A 30 -10.86 8.59 -4.37
CA ASP A 30 -9.64 9.36 -4.66
C ASP A 30 -8.53 9.20 -3.59
N LYS A 31 -8.93 8.85 -2.36
CA LYS A 31 -8.03 8.58 -1.23
C LYS A 31 -7.83 7.09 -0.94
N ALA A 32 -8.08 6.22 -1.93
CA ALA A 32 -7.90 4.77 -1.78
C ALA A 32 -6.46 4.41 -1.37
N ARG A 33 -5.47 5.19 -1.82
CA ARG A 33 -4.05 5.04 -1.48
C ARG A 33 -3.81 5.06 0.04
N ASP A 34 -4.46 5.96 0.76
CA ASP A 34 -4.30 6.10 2.22
C ASP A 34 -4.90 4.90 2.95
N GLN A 35 -5.96 4.31 2.39
CA GLN A 35 -6.60 3.11 2.96
C GLN A 35 -5.71 1.87 2.83
N VAL A 36 -4.85 1.78 1.81
CA VAL A 36 -3.88 0.69 1.68
C VAL A 36 -2.96 0.63 2.90
N VAL A 37 -2.50 1.79 3.38
CA VAL A 37 -1.64 1.90 4.57
C VAL A 37 -2.35 1.36 5.80
N TYR A 38 -3.62 1.72 5.97
CA TYR A 38 -4.42 1.26 7.11
C TYR A 38 -4.65 -0.25 7.07
N LEU A 39 -4.97 -0.81 5.90
CA LEU A 39 -5.15 -2.25 5.69
C LEU A 39 -3.87 -3.03 5.94
N HIS A 40 -2.73 -2.55 5.45
CA HIS A 40 -1.42 -3.15 5.71
C HIS A 40 -1.09 -3.17 7.21
N HIS A 41 -1.36 -2.06 7.91
CA HIS A 41 -1.14 -1.97 9.34
C HIS A 41 -2.04 -2.94 10.13
N MET A 42 -3.30 -3.13 9.73
CA MET A 42 -4.17 -4.15 10.33
C MET A 42 -3.63 -5.56 10.12
N LEU A 43 -3.24 -5.91 8.88
CA LEU A 43 -2.64 -7.21 8.57
C LEU A 43 -1.34 -7.46 9.35
N SER A 44 -0.50 -6.44 9.49
CA SER A 44 0.76 -6.52 10.22
C SER A 44 0.57 -6.67 11.73
N LYS A 45 -0.60 -6.30 12.27
CA LYS A 45 -0.94 -6.58 13.68
C LYS A 45 -1.36 -8.02 13.91
N THR A 46 -2.02 -8.64 12.94
CA THR A 46 -2.47 -10.03 13.04
C THR A 46 -1.33 -11.04 12.82
N SER A 47 -0.26 -10.63 12.13
CA SER A 47 0.91 -11.48 11.82
C SER A 47 2.17 -11.01 12.54
N LEU A 48 2.90 -11.94 13.19
CA LEU A 48 4.18 -11.65 13.86
C LEU A 48 5.28 -11.10 12.92
N LYS A 49 5.21 -11.42 11.63
CA LYS A 49 6.16 -10.93 10.61
C LYS A 49 5.53 -9.82 9.78
N GLN A 50 6.32 -8.80 9.47
CA GLN A 50 5.93 -7.70 8.57
C GLN A 50 5.35 -8.25 7.27
N ALA A 51 4.22 -7.67 6.82
CA ALA A 51 3.59 -8.09 5.58
C ALA A 51 4.35 -7.54 4.36
N SER A 52 4.94 -8.44 3.55
CA SER A 52 5.52 -8.10 2.25
C SER A 52 4.41 -7.73 1.26
N VAL A 53 4.65 -6.67 0.48
CA VAL A 53 3.64 -6.09 -0.41
C VAL A 53 4.08 -6.20 -1.87
N LEU A 54 3.21 -6.75 -2.72
CA LEU A 54 3.32 -6.66 -4.17
C LEU A 54 2.44 -5.51 -4.67
N TRP A 55 3.03 -4.55 -5.37
CA TRP A 55 2.30 -3.42 -5.96
C TRP A 55 2.34 -3.47 -7.48
N CYS A 56 1.20 -3.79 -8.10
CA CYS A 56 1.04 -3.89 -9.54
C CYS A 56 0.42 -2.62 -10.13
N TYR A 57 0.98 -2.11 -11.21
CA TYR A 57 0.52 -0.87 -11.86
C TYR A 57 0.76 -0.87 -13.38
N LYS A 58 0.02 -0.02 -14.11
CA LYS A 58 0.05 0.01 -15.60
C LYS A 58 1.07 0.99 -16.16
N LYS A 59 1.00 2.28 -15.79
CA LYS A 59 1.81 3.35 -16.38
C LYS A 59 2.61 4.10 -15.32
N GLU A 60 1.94 4.82 -14.43
CA GLU A 60 2.60 5.69 -13.46
C GLU A 60 2.19 5.39 -12.02
N LEU A 61 3.18 5.39 -11.15
CA LEU A 61 3.01 5.58 -9.71
C LEU A 61 3.04 7.09 -9.44
N ALA A 62 2.20 7.56 -8.51
CA ALA A 62 2.28 8.95 -8.05
C ALA A 62 3.60 9.27 -7.32
N LEU A 63 4.43 8.26 -7.03
CA LEU A 63 5.73 8.37 -6.35
C LEU A 63 6.79 7.52 -7.06
N SER A 64 8.04 7.95 -6.95
CA SER A 64 9.20 7.19 -7.44
C SER A 64 9.39 5.91 -6.64
N SER A 65 9.42 4.76 -7.31
CA SER A 65 9.77 3.46 -6.73
C SER A 65 11.23 3.38 -6.27
N HIS A 66 12.12 4.25 -6.79
CA HIS A 66 13.52 4.30 -6.39
C HIS A 66 13.72 5.06 -5.07
N ARG A 67 14.06 4.31 -4.01
CA ARG A 67 14.33 4.83 -2.65
C ARG A 67 15.34 5.98 -2.62
N LYS A 68 16.46 5.86 -3.34
CA LYS A 68 17.53 6.89 -3.39
C LYS A 68 17.04 8.20 -4.03
N LYS A 69 16.29 8.11 -5.13
CA LYS A 69 15.71 9.27 -5.82
C LYS A 69 14.68 9.97 -4.92
N ARG A 70 13.85 9.19 -4.22
CA ARG A 70 12.85 9.71 -3.29
C ARG A 70 13.47 10.40 -2.07
N MET A 71 14.50 9.80 -1.45
CA MET A 71 15.23 10.45 -0.35
C MET A 71 15.81 11.81 -0.76
N LYS A 72 16.28 11.95 -2.01
CA LYS A 72 16.74 13.24 -2.55
C LYS A 72 15.59 14.25 -2.69
N GLN A 73 14.42 13.81 -3.18
CA GLN A 73 13.23 14.66 -3.33
C GLN A 73 12.69 15.12 -1.97
N ILE A 74 12.63 14.23 -0.97
CA ILE A 74 12.19 14.56 0.39
C ILE A 74 13.15 15.59 1.00
N LYS A 75 14.46 15.37 0.93
CA LYS A 75 15.47 16.32 1.43
C LYS A 75 15.35 17.70 0.75
N ALA A 76 15.15 17.73 -0.56
CA ALA A 76 14.97 18.99 -1.29
C ALA A 76 13.70 19.75 -0.85
N ARG A 77 12.59 19.03 -0.61
CA ARG A 77 11.34 19.64 -0.12
C ARG A 77 11.45 20.16 1.31
N ILE A 78 12.15 19.44 2.20
CA ILE A 78 12.46 19.90 3.56
C ILE A 78 13.31 21.17 3.50
N GLN A 79 14.37 21.19 2.67
CA GLN A 79 15.22 22.37 2.49
C GLN A 79 14.48 23.58 1.93
N SER A 80 13.47 23.37 1.08
CA SER A 80 12.63 24.44 0.54
C SER A 80 11.55 24.95 1.50
N GLY A 81 11.42 24.39 2.71
CA GLY A 81 10.40 24.78 3.69
C GLY A 81 8.97 24.35 3.34
N GLN A 82 8.78 23.54 2.29
CA GLN A 82 7.46 23.06 1.84
C GLN A 82 6.98 21.81 2.60
N LEU A 83 7.84 21.20 3.43
CA LEU A 83 7.51 20.06 4.27
C LEU A 83 7.98 20.33 5.70
N ASN A 84 7.06 20.23 6.66
CA ASN A 84 7.39 20.25 8.08
C ASN A 84 8.12 18.94 8.43
N PRO A 85 9.31 18.98 9.05
CA PRO A 85 10.05 17.79 9.46
C PRO A 85 9.29 16.86 10.42
N ASN A 86 8.25 17.39 11.09
CA ASN A 86 7.46 16.69 12.09
C ASN A 86 6.12 16.13 11.55
N GLU A 87 5.73 16.45 10.32
CA GLU A 87 4.54 15.88 9.67
C GLU A 87 4.96 14.76 8.72
N ASP A 88 5.15 13.56 9.28
CA ASP A 88 5.34 12.37 8.48
C ASP A 88 4.02 11.95 7.83
N ASP A 89 3.95 12.00 6.49
CA ASP A 89 2.85 11.43 5.72
C ASP A 89 2.80 9.90 5.99
N PRO A 90 1.69 9.34 6.52
CA PRO A 90 1.56 7.91 6.80
C PRO A 90 1.88 7.02 5.61
N PHE A 91 1.59 7.48 4.38
CA PHE A 91 1.95 6.72 3.18
C PHE A 91 3.45 6.74 2.93
N GLU A 92 4.10 7.87 3.15
CA GLU A 92 5.56 7.98 2.99
C GLU A 92 6.27 7.07 4.01
N MET A 93 5.77 7.01 5.24
CA MET A 93 6.25 6.09 6.27
C MET A 93 6.04 4.63 5.88
N PHE A 94 4.83 4.28 5.40
CA PHE A 94 4.51 2.95 4.89
C PHE A 94 5.51 2.47 3.83
N VAL A 95 5.73 3.25 2.77
CA VAL A 95 6.65 2.84 1.69
C VAL A 95 8.10 2.76 2.18
N SER A 96 8.47 3.51 3.21
CA SER A 96 9.84 3.51 3.75
C SER A 96 10.12 2.32 4.66
N MET A 97 9.12 1.91 5.45
CA MET A 97 9.25 0.82 6.43
C MET A 97 8.98 -0.54 5.80
N THR A 98 8.13 -0.61 4.77
CA THR A 98 7.66 -1.88 4.20
C THR A 98 8.46 -2.34 3.00
N GLU A 99 8.63 -3.65 2.89
CA GLU A 99 9.19 -4.26 1.70
C GLU A 99 8.12 -4.33 0.61
N ILE A 100 8.23 -3.43 -0.37
CA ILE A 100 7.31 -3.33 -1.51
C ILE A 100 8.02 -3.74 -2.80
N ARG A 101 7.54 -4.81 -3.43
CA ARG A 101 7.91 -5.19 -4.80
C ARG A 101 6.98 -4.48 -5.78
N TYR A 102 7.53 -3.53 -6.53
CA TYR A 102 6.81 -2.89 -7.63
C TYR A 102 6.89 -3.73 -8.91
N CYS A 103 5.76 -3.94 -9.57
CA CYS A 103 5.67 -4.72 -10.79
C CYS A 103 4.76 -4.03 -11.80
N TYR A 104 5.21 -3.92 -13.05
CA TYR A 104 4.31 -3.51 -14.12
C TYR A 104 3.38 -4.67 -14.49
N TYR A 105 2.13 -4.39 -14.87
CA TYR A 105 1.22 -5.45 -15.35
C TYR A 105 1.78 -6.26 -16.52
N LYS A 106 2.58 -5.63 -17.40
CA LYS A 106 3.24 -6.30 -18.52
C LYS A 106 4.40 -7.23 -18.09
N GLU A 107 4.87 -7.11 -16.85
CA GLU A 107 6.03 -7.82 -16.30
C GLU A 107 5.66 -8.78 -15.16
N THR A 108 4.38 -9.12 -15.01
CA THR A 108 3.88 -10.02 -13.95
C THR A 108 4.45 -11.44 -14.04
N HIS A 109 4.97 -11.85 -15.20
CA HIS A 109 5.71 -13.11 -15.32
C HIS A 109 6.99 -13.15 -14.44
N LYS A 110 7.58 -11.99 -14.10
CA LYS A 110 8.82 -11.92 -13.28
C LYS A 110 8.61 -12.19 -11.80
N ILE A 111 7.37 -12.27 -11.34
CA ILE A 111 7.03 -12.51 -9.93
C ILE A 111 6.50 -13.93 -9.68
N LEU A 112 6.52 -14.79 -10.70
CA LEU A 112 6.25 -16.22 -10.54
C LEU A 112 7.28 -16.84 -9.58
N GLY A 113 6.82 -17.73 -8.70
CA GLY A 113 7.66 -18.34 -7.66
C GLY A 113 7.89 -17.47 -6.42
N ASN A 114 7.45 -16.20 -6.43
CA ASN A 114 7.49 -15.35 -5.24
C ASN A 114 6.15 -15.36 -4.51
N THR A 115 6.20 -15.24 -3.18
CA THR A 115 5.02 -15.13 -2.32
C THR A 115 4.97 -13.77 -1.64
N PHE A 116 3.77 -13.21 -1.55
CA PHE A 116 3.52 -11.92 -0.91
C PHE A 116 2.33 -12.06 0.03
N LYS A 117 2.39 -11.34 1.16
CA LYS A 117 1.31 -11.31 2.15
C LYS A 117 0.21 -10.33 1.78
N MET A 118 0.53 -9.33 0.98
CA MET A 118 -0.43 -8.35 0.48
C MET A 118 -0.17 -8.08 -1.00
N CYS A 119 -1.22 -8.08 -1.81
CA CYS A 119 -1.14 -7.69 -3.21
C CYS A 119 -2.05 -6.49 -3.48
N VAL A 120 -1.49 -5.42 -4.01
CA VAL A 120 -2.17 -4.15 -4.35
C VAL A 120 -2.21 -4.03 -5.87
N LEU A 121 -3.41 -4.05 -6.45
CA LEU A 121 -3.61 -3.85 -7.88
C LEU A 121 -4.15 -2.44 -8.13
N GLN A 122 -3.31 -1.57 -8.68
CA GLN A 122 -3.67 -0.19 -9.00
C GLN A 122 -4.27 -0.09 -10.39
N VAL A 123 -5.58 0.07 -10.46
CA VAL A 123 -6.32 0.25 -11.70
C VAL A 123 -6.81 1.69 -11.82
N ARG A 124 -6.44 2.39 -12.90
CA ARG A 124 -6.86 3.77 -13.17
C ARG A 124 -7.68 3.81 -14.46
N TYR A 125 -9.00 3.85 -14.33
CA TYR A 125 -9.95 4.11 -15.41
C TYR A 125 -10.73 5.38 -15.06
N TYR A 126 -10.31 6.54 -15.56
CA TYR A 126 -11.12 7.78 -15.67
C TYR A 126 -11.94 8.32 -14.46
N TYR A 127 -11.64 7.93 -13.20
CA TYR A 127 -12.36 8.17 -11.92
C TYR A 127 -13.36 7.05 -11.55
N PRO A 128 -13.36 6.50 -10.32
CA PRO A 128 -12.45 6.70 -9.18
C PRO A 128 -11.27 5.70 -9.16
N PHE A 129 -10.25 5.92 -8.31
CA PHE A 129 -9.20 4.93 -8.06
C PHE A 129 -9.79 3.64 -7.50
N ILE A 130 -9.60 2.53 -8.22
CA ILE A 130 -9.96 1.20 -7.75
C ILE A 130 -8.67 0.48 -7.37
N ILE A 131 -8.59 0.07 -6.11
CA ILE A 131 -7.50 -0.74 -5.60
C ILE A 131 -8.08 -2.07 -5.14
N PHE A 132 -7.64 -3.16 -5.77
CA PHE A 132 -7.88 -4.50 -5.27
C PHE A 132 -6.75 -4.87 -4.32
N ILE A 133 -7.12 -5.33 -3.14
CA ILE A 133 -6.19 -5.75 -2.11
C ILE A 133 -6.47 -7.20 -1.78
N PHE A 134 -5.49 -8.04 -2.05
CA PHE A 134 -5.48 -9.42 -1.61
C PHE A 134 -4.67 -9.50 -0.33
N VAL A 135 -5.31 -9.95 0.74
CA VAL A 135 -4.73 -10.16 2.08
C VAL A 135 -4.74 -11.63 2.41
#